data_AF-A0AAN7E9W2-F1
#
_entry.id   AF-A0AAN7E9W2-F1
#
_cell.length_a   1.000
_cell.length_b   1.000
_cell.length_c   1.000
_cell.angle_alpha   90.00
_cell.angle_beta   90.00
_cell.angle_gamma   90.00
#
_symmetry.space_group_name_H-M   'P 1'
#
loop_
_entity.id
_entity.type
_entity.pdbx_description
1 polymer ?
#
loop_
_entity_poly.entity_id
_entity_poly.type
_entity_poly.pdbx_seq_one_letter_code
_entity_poly.pdbx_strand_id
1 'polypeptide(L)'
;VFRKLHHSKIPSGISYDLGLSDDKVSLFKSLAMLYLFDCFILNTSYVDDAKNEIMLAWGDTGSSILYVVSDKKRQFFPKLSNCGWLIVVLRSLGQESADGGSECENSSMIFINKLEELPSTICHINRKAIGNSVMTIGYVMKPSCEEDFAKRGAFPLYPTQNGLIFMPLTFELPLSPQLQEVDVVLQKATDEIISIELKSPTNFSNRIVYTSSMQDLQRYLEDHPDYCVIDSFNNIYPMLDRLEIQEILLCLEDLKTEGHSTIRGPHFLKVICLD
;
A
#
# COMPACT_ATOMS: atom_id res chain seq x y z
N VAL A 1 8.43 -1.37 5.13
CA VAL A 1 8.44 -0.29 4.12
C VAL A 1 9.39 -0.55 2.95
N PHE A 2 10.70 -0.78 3.15
CA PHE A 2 11.65 -0.93 2.03
C PHE A 2 11.33 -2.06 1.04
N ARG A 3 10.89 -3.23 1.51
CA ARG A 3 10.44 -4.31 0.62
C ARG A 3 9.28 -3.90 -0.29
N LYS A 4 8.31 -3.15 0.27
CA LYS A 4 7.15 -2.62 -0.46
C LYS A 4 7.62 -1.63 -1.53
N LEU A 5 8.54 -0.72 -1.20
CA LEU A 5 9.12 0.21 -2.18
C LEU A 5 9.87 -0.52 -3.30
N HIS A 6 10.73 -1.48 -2.96
CA HIS A 6 11.44 -2.30 -3.95
C HIS A 6 10.47 -2.96 -4.94
N HIS A 7 9.45 -3.67 -4.42
CA HIS A 7 8.50 -4.38 -5.28
C HIS A 7 7.49 -3.47 -5.97
N SER A 8 7.34 -2.22 -5.49
CA SER A 8 6.48 -1.22 -6.13
C SER A 8 7.03 -0.69 -7.44
N LYS A 9 8.27 -1.02 -7.84
CA LYS A 9 8.97 -0.54 -9.04
C LYS A 9 9.15 0.99 -9.12
N ILE A 10 8.91 1.72 -8.04
CA ILE A 10 9.29 3.12 -7.94
C ILE A 10 10.83 3.17 -7.77
N PRO A 11 11.57 3.87 -8.65
CA PRO A 11 13.00 4.06 -8.47
C PRO A 11 13.29 4.63 -7.07
N SER A 12 14.12 3.93 -6.31
CA SER A 12 14.31 4.18 -4.89
C SER A 12 15.79 4.17 -4.55
N GLY A 13 16.21 5.07 -3.65
CA GLY A 13 17.61 5.24 -3.31
C GLY A 13 17.81 5.68 -1.87
N ILE A 14 19.00 5.37 -1.33
CA ILE A 14 19.46 5.85 -0.03
C ILE A 14 20.47 6.96 -0.27
N SER A 15 20.17 8.15 0.26
CA SER A 15 21.09 9.29 0.23
C SER A 15 21.86 9.46 1.55
N TYR A 16 23.12 9.86 1.49
CA TYR A 16 23.91 10.23 2.67
C TYR A 16 24.81 11.45 2.42
N ASP A 17 25.28 12.10 3.50
CA ASP A 17 26.06 13.34 3.43
C ASP A 17 27.56 13.08 3.18
N LEU A 18 28.28 14.05 2.60
CA LEU A 18 29.68 13.95 2.15
C LEU A 18 30.68 13.73 3.32
N GLY A 19 30.29 14.01 4.56
CA GLY A 19 31.12 13.90 5.76
C GLY A 19 30.82 12.70 6.66
N LEU A 20 30.07 11.71 6.18
CA LEU A 20 29.71 10.55 6.99
C LEU A 20 30.89 9.59 7.15
N SER A 21 31.03 8.94 8.31
CA SER A 21 32.09 7.96 8.55
C SER A 21 31.97 6.72 7.65
N ASP A 22 33.09 6.13 7.27
CA ASP A 22 33.16 4.98 6.36
C ASP A 22 32.29 3.80 6.82
N ASP A 23 32.24 3.52 8.13
CA ASP A 23 31.40 2.46 8.70
C ASP A 23 29.90 2.68 8.40
N LYS A 24 29.43 3.92 8.49
CA LYS A 24 28.03 4.26 8.23
C LYS A 24 27.74 4.25 6.73
N VAL A 25 28.68 4.69 5.92
CA VAL A 25 28.57 4.60 4.45
C VAL A 25 28.50 3.14 4.01
N SER A 26 29.33 2.27 4.58
CA SER A 26 29.30 0.82 4.33
C SER A 26 27.96 0.20 4.72
N LEU A 27 27.39 0.60 5.86
CA LEU A 27 26.06 0.18 6.28
C LEU A 27 24.97 0.59 5.28
N PHE A 28 24.97 1.85 4.82
CA PHE A 28 23.99 2.31 3.83
C PHE A 28 24.13 1.60 2.49
N LYS A 29 25.35 1.38 2.01
CA LYS A 29 25.60 0.60 0.78
C LYS A 29 25.13 -0.85 0.91
N SER A 30 25.33 -1.46 2.07
CA SER A 30 24.86 -2.82 2.36
C SER A 30 23.33 -2.91 2.37
N LEU A 31 22.66 -1.92 2.98
CA LEU A 31 21.20 -1.83 2.96
C LEU A 31 20.65 -1.58 1.55
N ALA A 32 21.30 -0.70 0.79
CA ALA A 32 20.92 -0.43 -0.59
C ALA A 32 21.05 -1.69 -1.45
N MET A 33 22.14 -2.44 -1.29
CA MET A 33 22.32 -3.74 -1.98
C MET A 33 21.25 -4.76 -1.58
N LEU A 34 20.89 -4.83 -0.29
CA LEU A 34 19.87 -5.76 0.21
C LEU A 34 18.49 -5.52 -0.41
N TYR A 35 18.12 -4.27 -0.65
CA TYR A 35 16.83 -3.87 -1.20
C TYR A 35 16.88 -3.43 -2.67
N LEU A 36 18.01 -3.64 -3.34
CA LEU A 36 18.27 -3.21 -4.73
C LEU A 36 17.95 -1.73 -4.97
N PHE A 37 18.35 -0.88 -4.02
CA PHE A 37 18.27 0.56 -4.12
C PHE A 37 19.58 1.15 -4.62
N ASP A 38 19.49 2.33 -5.23
CA ASP A 38 20.67 3.12 -5.55
C ASP A 38 21.22 3.83 -4.29
N CYS A 39 22.49 4.23 -4.35
CA CYS A 39 23.13 5.03 -3.31
C CYS A 39 23.61 6.35 -3.89
N PHE A 40 23.19 7.45 -3.27
CA PHE A 40 23.55 8.80 -3.72
C PHE A 40 24.24 9.60 -2.61
N ILE A 41 25.20 10.42 -3.00
CA ILE A 41 25.82 11.39 -2.10
C ILE A 41 25.00 12.67 -2.20
N LEU A 42 24.39 13.10 -1.10
CA LEU A 42 23.64 14.34 -1.03
C LEU A 42 24.53 15.45 -0.48
N ASN A 43 25.10 16.25 -1.37
CA ASN A 43 25.79 17.46 -0.98
C ASN A 43 24.80 18.62 -0.81
N THR A 44 24.56 19.03 0.43
CA THR A 44 23.58 20.08 0.77
C THR A 44 23.98 21.49 0.32
N SER A 45 25.22 21.65 -0.15
CA SER A 45 25.69 22.88 -0.81
C SER A 45 25.41 22.88 -2.32
N TYR A 46 25.23 21.70 -2.93
CA TYR A 46 25.05 21.49 -4.37
C TYR A 46 23.90 20.50 -4.62
N VAL A 47 22.69 20.89 -4.21
CA VAL A 47 21.49 20.04 -4.30
C VAL A 47 21.11 19.76 -5.77
N ASP A 48 21.35 20.71 -6.66
CA ASP A 48 21.07 20.55 -8.10
C ASP A 48 21.94 19.46 -8.73
N ASP A 49 23.21 19.32 -8.32
CA ASP A 49 24.09 18.26 -8.80
C ASP A 49 23.58 16.89 -8.39
N ALA A 50 23.17 16.74 -7.11
CA ALA A 50 22.58 15.51 -6.61
C ALA A 50 21.25 15.17 -7.33
N LYS A 51 20.42 16.18 -7.64
CA LYS A 51 19.21 16.00 -8.45
C LYS A 51 19.55 15.47 -9.84
N ASN A 52 20.52 16.07 -10.51
CA ASN A 52 20.94 15.67 -11.85
C ASN A 52 21.50 14.23 -11.85
N GLU A 53 22.30 13.86 -10.86
CA GLU A 53 22.80 12.48 -10.71
C GLU A 53 21.65 11.47 -10.52
N ILE A 54 20.67 11.78 -9.68
CA ILE A 54 19.49 10.94 -9.46
C ILE A 54 18.68 10.80 -10.75
N MET A 55 18.42 11.92 -11.44
CA MET A 55 17.67 11.90 -12.71
C MET A 55 18.40 11.13 -13.81
N LEU A 56 19.74 11.19 -13.85
CA LEU A 56 20.53 10.38 -14.78
C LEU A 56 20.46 8.88 -14.45
N ALA A 57 20.48 8.51 -13.18
CA ALA A 57 20.39 7.12 -12.75
C ALA A 57 18.99 6.51 -12.97
N TRP A 58 17.94 7.27 -12.68
CA TRP A 58 16.54 6.80 -12.77
C TRP A 58 15.87 7.07 -14.12
N GLY A 59 16.50 7.88 -14.96
CA GLY A 59 15.92 8.40 -16.19
C GLY A 59 15.03 9.62 -15.92
N ASP A 60 15.08 10.60 -16.83
CA ASP A 60 14.19 11.75 -16.77
C ASP A 60 12.76 11.32 -17.15
N THR A 61 11.94 11.13 -16.13
CA THR A 61 10.54 10.69 -16.26
C THR A 61 9.56 11.87 -16.23
N GLY A 62 10.03 13.11 -16.10
CA GLY A 62 9.19 14.28 -15.90
C GLY A 62 8.44 14.30 -14.55
N SER A 63 8.78 13.40 -13.63
CA SER A 63 8.17 13.28 -12.30
C SER A 63 9.00 13.99 -11.22
N SER A 64 8.38 14.26 -10.06
CA SER A 64 9.05 14.87 -8.91
C SER A 64 9.75 13.83 -8.04
N ILE A 65 10.92 14.18 -7.49
CA ILE A 65 11.62 13.36 -6.50
C ILE A 65 10.93 13.53 -5.15
N LEU A 66 10.58 12.41 -4.51
CA LEU A 66 10.11 12.35 -3.14
C LEU A 66 11.28 12.07 -2.19
N TYR A 67 11.50 12.95 -1.22
CA TYR A 67 12.59 12.84 -0.26
C TYR A 67 12.09 12.67 1.16
N VAL A 68 12.38 11.51 1.73
CA VAL A 68 11.98 11.16 3.10
C VAL A 68 13.14 11.45 4.05
N VAL A 69 12.89 12.27 5.07
CA VAL A 69 13.94 12.77 5.96
C VAL A 69 13.44 12.95 7.38
N SER A 70 14.30 12.75 8.37
CA SER A 70 13.97 13.06 9.77
C SER A 70 13.89 14.57 10.00
N ASP A 71 12.94 14.98 10.84
CA ASP A 71 12.75 16.35 11.29
C ASP A 71 13.96 16.96 12.02
N LYS A 72 14.95 16.16 12.43
CA LYS A 72 16.25 16.64 12.96
C LYS A 72 17.08 17.35 11.89
N LYS A 73 16.76 17.17 10.61
CA LYS A 73 17.48 17.74 9.46
C LYS A 73 16.72 18.89 8.77
N ARG A 74 15.84 19.59 9.51
CA ARG A 74 14.99 20.70 9.02
C ARG A 74 15.72 21.79 8.23
N GLN A 75 17.00 22.03 8.53
CA GLN A 75 17.80 23.07 7.87
C GLN A 75 17.95 22.91 6.35
N PHE A 76 17.71 21.72 5.80
CA PHE A 76 17.90 21.45 4.36
C PHE A 76 16.60 21.57 3.54
N PHE A 77 15.45 21.69 4.19
CA PHE A 77 14.16 21.58 3.50
C PHE A 77 13.92 22.73 2.50
N PRO A 78 14.23 24.00 2.79
CA PRO A 78 14.01 25.09 1.84
C PRO A 78 14.80 24.90 0.53
N LYS A 79 16.06 24.44 0.61
CA LYS A 79 16.89 24.20 -0.58
C LYS A 79 16.32 23.08 -1.44
N LEU A 80 15.93 21.97 -0.83
CA LEU A 80 15.35 20.82 -1.54
C LEU A 80 14.01 21.20 -2.21
N SER A 81 13.15 21.94 -1.51
CA SER A 81 11.89 22.43 -2.07
C SER A 81 12.10 23.37 -3.26
N ASN A 82 13.11 24.25 -3.20
CA ASN A 82 13.45 25.13 -4.34
C ASN A 82 13.89 24.35 -5.59
N CYS A 83 14.46 23.16 -5.42
CA CYS A 83 14.82 22.25 -6.52
C CYS A 83 13.62 21.43 -7.05
N GLY A 84 12.40 21.68 -6.55
CA GLY A 84 11.17 21.00 -6.96
C GLY A 84 10.98 19.61 -6.36
N TRP A 85 11.66 19.31 -5.25
CA TRP A 85 11.50 18.05 -4.53
C TRP A 85 10.30 18.10 -3.59
N LEU A 86 9.56 17.00 -3.51
CA LEU A 86 8.54 16.77 -2.51
C LEU A 86 9.20 16.23 -1.25
N ILE A 87 8.92 16.81 -0.08
CA ILE A 87 9.61 16.45 1.15
C ILE A 87 8.63 15.79 2.11
N VAL A 88 8.95 14.58 2.55
CA VAL A 88 8.24 13.88 3.61
C VAL A 88 9.11 13.88 4.85
N VAL A 89 8.61 14.49 5.92
CA VAL A 89 9.33 14.71 7.17
C VAL A 89 8.84 13.71 8.22
N LEU A 90 9.72 12.80 8.64
CA LEU A 90 9.47 11.90 9.75
C LEU A 90 9.71 12.62 11.08
N ARG A 91 8.65 12.81 11.88
CA ARG A 91 8.71 13.49 13.17
C ARG A 91 9.47 12.67 14.21
N SER A 92 10.20 13.34 15.09
CA SER A 92 10.79 12.72 16.26
C SER A 92 9.72 12.40 17.31
N LEU A 93 9.89 11.28 18.02
CA LEU A 93 9.00 10.81 19.09
C LEU A 93 8.74 11.94 20.11
N GLY A 94 7.46 12.22 20.41
CA GLY A 94 7.05 13.27 21.36
C GLY A 94 6.73 14.65 20.75
N GLN A 95 6.76 14.80 19.43
CA GLN A 95 6.22 15.97 18.70
C GLN A 95 4.95 15.64 17.90
N GLU A 96 4.19 14.66 18.37
CA GLU A 96 2.92 14.23 17.79
C GLU A 96 1.89 15.35 17.95
N SER A 97 1.29 15.81 16.85
CA SER A 97 0.09 16.65 16.90
C SER A 97 -1.12 15.76 17.16
N ALA A 98 -2.08 16.25 17.95
CA ALA A 98 -3.34 15.54 18.21
C ALA A 98 -4.18 15.32 16.94
N ASP A 99 -3.95 16.12 15.90
CA ASP A 99 -4.49 15.91 14.56
C ASP A 99 -3.47 15.15 13.71
N GLY A 100 -3.89 13.95 13.26
CA GLY A 100 -3.21 13.19 12.24
C GLY A 100 -3.22 13.96 10.93
N GLY A 101 -2.05 14.42 10.48
CA GLY A 101 -1.91 15.18 9.24
C GLY A 101 -2.03 16.69 9.44
N SER A 102 -1.04 17.32 10.07
CA SER A 102 -0.84 18.76 9.86
C SER A 102 -0.18 18.95 8.50
N GLU A 103 -0.98 19.21 7.47
CA GLU A 103 -0.53 19.96 6.30
C GLU A 103 0.14 21.23 6.83
N CYS A 104 1.46 21.35 6.63
CA CYS A 104 2.11 22.63 6.84
C CYS A 104 1.72 23.51 5.66
N GLU A 105 1.28 24.74 5.93
CA GLU A 105 0.81 25.76 4.99
C GLU A 105 1.84 26.17 3.89
N ASN A 106 2.96 25.44 3.76
CA ASN A 106 3.87 25.48 2.64
C ASN A 106 3.73 24.20 1.79
N SER A 107 3.15 24.35 0.61
CA SER A 107 2.71 23.31 -0.35
C SER A 107 3.65 22.15 -0.73
N SER A 108 4.91 22.12 -0.26
CA SER A 108 5.93 21.12 -0.65
C SER A 108 6.31 20.11 0.44
N MET A 109 5.78 20.22 1.67
CA MET A 109 6.19 19.39 2.81
C MET A 109 5.02 18.64 3.46
N ILE A 110 5.20 17.34 3.63
CA ILE A 110 4.24 16.44 4.30
C ILE A 110 4.90 15.87 5.54
N PHE A 111 4.18 15.76 6.65
CA PHE A 111 4.70 15.21 7.90
C PHE A 111 4.09 13.85 8.20
N ILE A 112 4.93 12.90 8.58
CA ILE A 112 4.52 11.56 9.05
C ILE A 112 5.10 11.29 10.43
N ASN A 113 4.39 10.52 11.25
CA ASN A 113 4.85 10.17 12.60
C ASN A 113 5.61 8.83 12.62
N LYS A 114 5.16 7.90 11.78
CA LYS A 114 5.76 6.58 11.59
C LYS A 114 6.16 6.37 10.14
N LEU A 115 7.21 5.60 9.90
CA LEU A 115 7.67 5.31 8.53
C LEU A 115 6.64 4.47 7.77
N GLU A 116 5.82 3.72 8.49
CA GLU A 116 4.71 2.93 7.99
C GLU A 116 3.63 3.75 7.29
N GLU A 117 3.56 5.07 7.53
CA GLU A 117 2.66 6.01 6.83
C GLU A 117 3.18 6.38 5.42
N LEU A 118 4.41 6.01 5.07
CA LEU A 118 5.01 6.39 3.79
C LEU A 118 4.23 5.83 2.57
N PRO A 119 3.80 4.55 2.54
CA PRO A 119 3.03 4.03 1.41
C PRO A 119 1.71 4.77 1.18
N SER A 120 0.96 5.10 2.24
CA SER A 120 -0.28 5.89 2.12
C SER A 120 0.03 7.32 1.67
N THR A 121 1.09 7.93 2.20
CA THR A 121 1.57 9.25 1.76
C THR A 121 1.91 9.27 0.26
N ILE A 122 2.60 8.25 -0.25
CA ILE A 122 2.91 8.12 -1.69
C ILE A 122 1.61 8.00 -2.50
N CYS A 123 0.67 7.17 -2.04
CA CYS A 123 -0.62 6.99 -2.68
C CYS A 123 -1.41 8.31 -2.74
N HIS A 124 -1.49 9.03 -1.62
CA HIS A 124 -2.13 10.33 -1.49
C HIS A 124 -1.55 11.37 -2.48
N ILE A 125 -0.21 11.47 -2.55
CA ILE A 125 0.48 12.38 -3.49
C ILE A 125 0.12 12.03 -4.94
N ASN A 126 0.20 10.75 -5.31
CA ASN A 126 -0.13 10.30 -6.67
C ASN A 126 -1.59 10.59 -7.01
N ARG A 127 -2.52 10.32 -6.07
CA ARG A 127 -3.94 10.60 -6.23
C ARG A 127 -4.20 12.09 -6.43
N LYS A 128 -3.58 12.96 -5.63
CA LYS A 128 -3.68 14.42 -5.74
C LYS A 128 -3.13 14.94 -7.07
N ALA A 129 -2.06 14.35 -7.58
CA ALA A 129 -1.44 14.77 -8.83
C ALA A 129 -2.26 14.39 -10.08
N ILE A 130 -2.98 13.26 -10.05
CA ILE A 130 -3.69 12.72 -11.22
C ILE A 130 -5.20 12.98 -11.18
N GLY A 131 -5.74 13.21 -9.97
CA GLY A 131 -7.16 13.47 -9.74
C GLY A 131 -7.99 12.18 -9.70
N ASN A 132 -9.30 12.32 -9.93
CA ASN A 132 -10.30 11.26 -9.75
C ASN A 132 -10.26 10.15 -10.81
N SER A 133 -9.30 10.18 -11.75
CA SER A 133 -9.15 9.16 -12.79
C SER A 133 -8.44 7.90 -12.31
N VAL A 134 -8.04 7.85 -11.03
CA VAL A 134 -7.32 6.75 -10.42
C VAL A 134 -8.08 6.20 -9.22
N MET A 135 -8.11 4.88 -9.14
CA MET A 135 -8.72 4.12 -8.06
C MET A 135 -7.66 3.49 -7.17
N THR A 136 -7.83 3.63 -5.86
CA THR A 136 -6.95 3.07 -4.85
C THR A 136 -7.54 1.78 -4.31
N ILE A 137 -6.78 0.69 -4.44
CA ILE A 137 -7.09 -0.62 -3.88
C ILE A 137 -6.26 -0.80 -2.60
N GLY A 138 -6.91 -0.72 -1.45
CA GLY A 138 -6.32 -1.09 -0.17
C GLY A 138 -6.19 -2.59 -0.06
N TYR A 139 -5.02 -3.12 0.30
CA TYR A 139 -4.85 -4.56 0.43
C TYR A 139 -4.35 -5.04 1.80
N VAL A 140 -4.87 -6.18 2.27
CA VAL A 140 -4.44 -6.87 3.49
C VAL A 140 -4.25 -8.36 3.24
N MET A 141 -3.04 -8.85 3.48
CA MET A 141 -2.68 -10.26 3.35
C MET A 141 -1.59 -10.61 4.37
N LYS A 142 -1.40 -11.91 4.64
CA LYS A 142 -0.26 -12.37 5.43
C LYS A 142 1.07 -12.03 4.70
N PRO A 143 2.18 -11.70 5.41
CA PRO A 143 3.41 -11.22 4.77
C PRO A 143 4.00 -12.11 3.68
N SER A 144 3.90 -13.44 3.82
CA SER A 144 4.39 -14.37 2.80
C SER A 144 3.58 -14.33 1.51
N CYS A 145 2.26 -14.13 1.63
CA CYS A 145 1.33 -14.01 0.52
C CYS A 145 1.55 -12.67 -0.19
N GLU A 146 1.65 -11.58 0.59
CA GLU A 146 1.97 -10.24 0.08
C GLU A 146 3.28 -10.26 -0.74
N GLU A 147 4.34 -10.85 -0.21
CA GLU A 147 5.65 -10.91 -0.86
C GLU A 147 5.61 -11.68 -2.19
N ASP A 148 4.86 -12.78 -2.29
CA ASP A 148 4.74 -13.57 -3.53
C ASP A 148 4.05 -12.78 -4.65
N PHE A 149 2.96 -12.08 -4.32
CA PHE A 149 2.27 -11.21 -5.28
C PHE A 149 3.10 -9.97 -5.64
N ALA A 150 3.77 -9.35 -4.66
CA ALA A 150 4.59 -8.18 -4.86
C ALA A 150 5.77 -8.47 -5.82
N LYS A 151 6.44 -9.62 -5.67
CA LYS A 151 7.51 -10.07 -6.58
C LYS A 151 7.06 -10.22 -8.02
N ARG A 152 5.78 -10.52 -8.24
CA ARG A 152 5.17 -10.62 -9.59
C ARG A 152 4.68 -9.27 -10.11
N GLY A 153 4.86 -8.20 -9.35
CA GLY A 153 4.48 -6.84 -9.71
C GLY A 153 2.98 -6.55 -9.54
N ALA A 154 2.28 -7.30 -8.68
CA ALA A 154 0.83 -7.13 -8.50
C ALA A 154 0.45 -5.88 -7.69
N PHE A 155 1.37 -5.31 -6.89
CA PHE A 155 1.09 -4.22 -5.96
C PHE A 155 1.93 -2.95 -6.23
N PRO A 156 1.74 -2.27 -7.37
CA PRO A 156 2.38 -0.99 -7.63
C PRO A 156 1.79 0.12 -6.73
N LEU A 157 2.68 0.89 -6.09
CA LEU A 157 2.34 2.10 -5.30
C LEU A 157 2.14 3.35 -6.16
N TYR A 158 2.26 3.20 -7.48
CA TYR A 158 2.03 4.23 -8.47
C TYR A 158 0.93 3.77 -9.44
N PRO A 159 0.25 4.71 -10.11
CA PRO A 159 -0.86 4.36 -10.98
C PRO A 159 -0.41 3.49 -12.15
N THR A 160 -1.13 2.38 -12.33
CA THR A 160 -1.00 1.52 -13.50
C THR A 160 -1.62 2.15 -14.74
N GLN A 161 -1.38 1.54 -15.90
CA GLN A 161 -2.05 1.92 -17.16
C GLN A 161 -3.58 1.84 -17.10
N ASN A 162 -4.12 1.05 -16.17
CA ASN A 162 -5.56 0.92 -15.93
C ASN A 162 -6.09 1.90 -14.87
N GLY A 163 -5.28 2.84 -14.40
CA GLY A 163 -5.68 3.80 -13.37
C GLY A 163 -5.86 3.17 -11.99
N LEU A 164 -5.14 2.10 -11.67
CA LEU A 164 -5.18 1.46 -10.35
C LEU A 164 -3.89 1.73 -9.56
N ILE A 165 -4.02 2.08 -8.28
CA ILE A 165 -2.92 2.11 -7.29
C ILE A 165 -3.21 1.05 -6.24
N PHE A 166 -2.21 0.28 -5.81
CA PHE A 166 -2.35 -0.71 -4.75
C PHE A 166 -1.65 -0.23 -3.49
N MET A 167 -2.42 0.08 -2.45
CA MET A 167 -1.94 0.59 -1.19
C MET A 167 -1.99 -0.49 -0.11
N PRO A 168 -0.87 -0.83 0.55
CA PRO A 168 -0.89 -1.76 1.67
C PRO A 168 -1.58 -1.13 2.86
N LEU A 169 -2.60 -1.80 3.38
CA LEU A 169 -3.19 -1.47 4.69
C LEU A 169 -2.35 -2.15 5.77
N THR A 170 -2.06 -1.43 6.86
CA THR A 170 -1.28 -1.94 8.00
C THR A 170 -2.02 -1.75 9.31
N PHE A 171 -1.88 -2.73 10.20
CA PHE A 171 -2.44 -2.69 11.55
C PHE A 171 -1.53 -1.97 12.55
N GLU A 172 -0.35 -1.51 12.11
CA GLU A 172 0.55 -0.66 12.92
C GLU A 172 0.06 0.79 13.01
N LEU A 173 -0.93 1.13 12.19
CA LEU A 173 -1.61 2.42 12.09
C LEU A 173 -3.12 2.23 12.25
N PRO A 174 -3.87 3.25 12.69
CA PRO A 174 -5.33 3.20 12.72
C PRO A 174 -5.90 2.88 11.33
N LEU A 175 -6.90 1.98 11.26
CA LEU A 175 -7.51 1.58 9.98
C LEU A 175 -8.33 2.72 9.34
N SER A 176 -9.03 3.51 10.15
CA SER A 176 -9.99 4.50 9.63
C SER A 176 -9.36 5.52 8.66
N PRO A 177 -8.23 6.20 8.98
CA PRO A 177 -7.60 7.13 8.03
C PRO A 177 -7.10 6.44 6.77
N GLN A 178 -6.58 5.21 6.89
CA GLN A 178 -6.12 4.45 5.73
C GLN A 178 -7.29 4.09 4.81
N LEU A 179 -8.41 3.65 5.38
CA LEU A 179 -9.58 3.23 4.62
C LEU A 179 -10.30 4.41 3.94
N GLN A 180 -10.21 5.62 4.47
CA GLN A 180 -10.69 6.82 3.78
C GLN A 180 -9.95 7.11 2.46
N GLU A 181 -8.74 6.58 2.29
CA GLU A 181 -7.96 6.77 1.07
C GLU A 181 -8.19 5.66 0.02
N VAL A 182 -9.00 4.65 0.33
CA VAL A 182 -9.21 3.49 -0.56
C VAL A 182 -10.64 3.43 -1.08
N ASP A 183 -10.77 3.00 -2.33
CA ASP A 183 -12.07 2.82 -2.99
C ASP A 183 -12.53 1.36 -2.91
N VAL A 184 -11.56 0.43 -2.85
CA VAL A 184 -11.78 -1.01 -2.80
C VAL A 184 -10.83 -1.64 -1.80
N VAL A 185 -11.32 -2.60 -1.01
CA VAL A 185 -10.51 -3.39 -0.08
C VAL A 185 -10.31 -4.80 -0.64
N LEU A 186 -9.08 -5.16 -0.97
CA LEU A 186 -8.64 -6.49 -1.36
C LEU A 186 -8.05 -7.23 -0.16
N GLN A 187 -8.66 -8.33 0.26
CA GLN A 187 -8.23 -9.04 1.46
C GLN A 187 -8.03 -10.54 1.21
N LYS A 188 -7.13 -11.15 1.98
CA LYS A 188 -6.92 -12.61 2.01
C LYS A 188 -7.05 -13.19 3.43
N ALA A 189 -8.26 -13.15 3.97
CA ALA A 189 -8.57 -13.51 5.35
C ALA A 189 -8.50 -15.01 5.63
N THR A 190 -8.56 -15.87 4.61
CA THR A 190 -8.33 -17.32 4.79
C THR A 190 -6.96 -17.62 5.40
N ASP A 191 -5.96 -16.78 5.16
CA ASP A 191 -4.61 -16.94 5.70
C ASP A 191 -4.52 -16.54 7.18
N GLU A 192 -5.55 -15.86 7.67
CA GLU A 192 -5.67 -15.28 9.01
C GLU A 192 -6.72 -16.02 9.87
N ILE A 193 -7.25 -17.16 9.41
CA ILE A 193 -8.17 -18.00 10.18
C ILE A 193 -7.40 -18.71 11.30
N ILE A 194 -7.86 -18.54 12.54
CA ILE A 194 -7.37 -19.25 13.72
C ILE A 194 -8.19 -20.52 13.96
N SER A 195 -9.51 -20.43 13.90
CA SER A 195 -10.41 -21.57 14.13
C SER A 195 -11.77 -21.38 13.45
N ILE A 196 -12.52 -22.48 13.36
CA ILE A 196 -13.88 -22.51 12.80
C ILE A 196 -14.81 -23.15 13.84
N GLU A 197 -15.87 -22.45 14.22
CA GLU A 197 -16.90 -22.92 15.13
C GLU A 197 -18.02 -23.65 14.37
N LEU A 198 -18.14 -24.96 14.62
CA LEU A 198 -19.08 -25.85 13.92
C LEU A 198 -20.47 -25.94 14.58
N LYS A 199 -20.75 -25.21 15.66
CA LYS A 199 -21.84 -25.55 16.61
C LYS A 199 -23.07 -24.61 16.63
N SER A 200 -23.21 -23.66 15.71
CA SER A 200 -24.35 -22.72 15.76
C SER A 200 -25.08 -22.58 14.41
N PRO A 201 -26.32 -23.09 14.29
CA PRO A 201 -27.06 -23.12 13.02
C PRO A 201 -27.62 -21.76 12.55
N THR A 202 -27.43 -20.66 13.31
CA THR A 202 -28.23 -19.45 13.10
C THR A 202 -27.50 -18.20 12.61
N ASN A 203 -26.15 -18.16 12.51
CA ASN A 203 -25.42 -17.06 11.85
C ASN A 203 -24.09 -17.57 11.25
N PHE A 204 -23.89 -17.40 9.95
CA PHE A 204 -22.72 -17.94 9.23
C PHE A 204 -21.46 -17.06 9.36
N SER A 205 -21.60 -15.73 9.46
CA SER A 205 -20.43 -14.82 9.58
C SER A 205 -19.65 -15.00 10.88
N ASN A 206 -20.32 -15.45 11.96
CA ASN A 206 -19.72 -15.62 13.29
C ASN A 206 -19.04 -16.97 13.51
N ARG A 207 -18.93 -17.82 12.48
CA ARG A 207 -18.32 -19.14 12.62
C ARG A 207 -16.80 -19.13 12.46
N ILE A 208 -16.23 -18.08 11.89
CA ILE A 208 -14.79 -18.02 11.62
C ILE A 208 -14.15 -17.08 12.63
N VAL A 209 -13.17 -17.60 13.37
CA VAL A 209 -12.34 -16.78 14.26
C VAL A 209 -11.07 -16.41 13.50
N TYR A 210 -10.92 -15.13 13.15
CA TYR A 210 -9.70 -14.61 12.55
C TYR A 210 -8.70 -14.09 13.60
N THR A 211 -7.49 -13.74 13.17
CA THR A 211 -6.56 -12.93 13.97
C THR A 211 -7.20 -11.60 14.39
N SER A 212 -6.74 -11.03 15.51
CA SER A 212 -7.27 -9.77 16.06
C SER A 212 -7.32 -8.67 15.01
N SER A 213 -6.24 -8.55 14.24
CA SER A 213 -6.09 -7.59 13.15
C SER A 213 -7.16 -7.77 12.07
N MET A 214 -7.37 -8.99 11.60
CA MET A 214 -8.38 -9.26 10.58
C MET A 214 -9.81 -9.10 11.12
N GLN A 215 -10.04 -9.41 12.40
CA GLN A 215 -11.32 -9.13 13.06
C GLN A 215 -11.58 -7.62 13.24
N ASP A 216 -10.54 -6.82 13.46
CA ASP A 216 -10.67 -5.35 13.48
C ASP A 216 -11.09 -4.82 12.11
N LEU A 217 -10.48 -5.33 11.03
CA LEU A 217 -10.87 -4.98 9.66
C LEU A 217 -12.30 -5.41 9.35
N GLN A 218 -12.67 -6.64 9.71
CA GLN A 218 -14.01 -7.17 9.50
C GLN A 218 -15.06 -6.28 10.20
N ARG A 219 -14.88 -5.99 11.49
CA ARG A 219 -15.81 -5.14 12.25
C ARG A 219 -15.95 -3.75 11.64
N TYR A 220 -14.83 -3.14 11.24
CA TYR A 220 -14.86 -1.82 10.61
C TYR A 220 -15.70 -1.84 9.31
N LEU A 221 -15.54 -2.87 8.47
CA LEU A 221 -16.25 -2.98 7.20
C LEU A 221 -17.72 -3.37 7.37
N GLU A 222 -18.07 -4.13 8.42
CA GLU A 222 -19.46 -4.42 8.78
C GLU A 222 -20.21 -3.16 9.22
N ASP A 223 -19.53 -2.23 9.92
CA ASP A 223 -20.08 -0.94 10.31
C ASP A 223 -20.20 0.06 9.12
N HIS A 224 -19.53 -0.23 7.99
CA HIS A 224 -19.48 0.65 6.81
C HIS A 224 -19.75 -0.15 5.53
N PRO A 225 -21.03 -0.50 5.24
CA PRO A 225 -21.39 -1.38 4.13
C PRO A 225 -21.12 -0.78 2.73
N ASP A 226 -20.81 0.51 2.64
CA ASP A 226 -20.54 1.21 1.37
C ASP A 226 -19.17 0.84 0.77
N TYR A 227 -18.28 0.19 1.54
CA TYR A 227 -16.99 -0.25 1.01
C TYR A 227 -17.15 -1.45 0.07
N CYS A 228 -16.50 -1.38 -1.10
CA CYS A 228 -16.35 -2.53 -1.96
C CYS A 228 -15.24 -3.46 -1.41
N VAL A 229 -15.58 -4.69 -1.02
CA VAL A 229 -14.65 -5.66 -0.42
C VAL A 229 -14.51 -6.89 -1.31
N ILE A 230 -13.26 -7.25 -1.63
CA ILE A 230 -12.89 -8.39 -2.47
C ILE A 230 -12.00 -9.36 -1.67
N ASP A 231 -12.40 -10.60 -1.43
CA ASP A 231 -13.78 -11.08 -1.50
C ASP A 231 -14.57 -10.62 -0.26
N SER A 232 -15.91 -10.63 -0.32
CA SER A 232 -16.71 -10.40 0.90
C SER A 232 -16.41 -11.47 1.95
N PHE A 233 -16.35 -11.07 3.23
CA PHE A 233 -16.20 -12.03 4.35
C PHE A 233 -17.29 -13.12 4.35
N ASN A 234 -18.49 -12.80 3.86
CA ASN A 234 -19.61 -13.75 3.75
C ASN A 234 -19.33 -14.89 2.75
N ASN A 235 -18.46 -14.66 1.78
CA ASN A 235 -18.13 -15.64 0.74
C ASN A 235 -16.98 -16.58 1.18
N ILE A 236 -16.35 -16.34 2.34
CA ILE A 236 -15.22 -17.14 2.80
C ILE A 236 -15.67 -18.50 3.29
N TYR A 237 -16.75 -18.56 4.09
CA TYR A 237 -17.18 -19.80 4.73
C TYR A 237 -17.48 -20.93 3.72
N PRO A 238 -18.25 -20.69 2.63
CA PRO A 238 -18.51 -21.74 1.63
C PRO A 238 -17.23 -22.27 0.98
N MET A 239 -16.14 -21.51 0.98
CA MET A 239 -14.84 -21.93 0.42
C MET A 239 -14.00 -22.77 1.39
N LEU A 240 -14.45 -22.96 2.63
CA LEU A 240 -13.77 -23.78 3.64
C LEU A 240 -14.32 -25.21 3.70
N ASP A 241 -15.55 -25.44 3.24
CA ASP A 241 -16.19 -26.76 3.21
C ASP A 241 -16.22 -27.32 1.78
N ARG A 242 -15.50 -28.43 1.57
CA ARG A 242 -15.43 -29.08 0.25
C ARG A 242 -16.78 -29.61 -0.23
N LEU A 243 -17.65 -30.04 0.68
CA LEU A 243 -18.98 -30.51 0.33
C LEU A 243 -19.82 -29.34 -0.16
N GLU A 244 -19.79 -28.22 0.55
CA GLU A 244 -20.50 -26.99 0.15
C GLU A 244 -19.99 -26.44 -1.19
N ILE A 245 -18.67 -26.44 -1.42
CA ILE A 245 -18.09 -26.12 -2.75
C ILE A 245 -18.67 -27.05 -3.81
N GLN A 246 -18.71 -28.36 -3.57
CA GLN A 246 -19.21 -29.34 -4.54
C GLN A 246 -20.70 -29.15 -4.82
N GLU A 247 -21.51 -28.90 -3.81
CA GLU A 247 -22.94 -28.62 -3.95
C GLU A 247 -23.16 -27.35 -4.79
N ILE A 248 -22.42 -26.27 -4.52
CA ILE A 248 -22.46 -25.05 -5.33
C ILE A 248 -22.07 -25.34 -6.78
N LEU A 249 -21.00 -26.10 -7.02
CA LEU A 249 -20.54 -26.45 -8.36
C LEU A 249 -21.55 -27.32 -9.13
N LEU A 250 -22.21 -28.27 -8.47
CA LEU A 250 -23.26 -29.09 -9.08
C LEU A 250 -24.47 -28.24 -9.48
N CYS A 251 -24.90 -27.32 -8.63
CA CYS A 251 -25.96 -26.36 -8.99
C CYS A 251 -25.59 -25.48 -10.18
N LEU A 252 -24.29 -25.16 -10.38
CA LEU A 252 -23.83 -24.43 -11.56
C LEU A 252 -23.84 -25.30 -12.84
N GLU A 253 -23.71 -26.61 -12.73
CA GLU A 253 -23.86 -27.53 -13.86
C GLU A 253 -25.31 -27.65 -14.31
N ASP A 254 -26.26 -27.60 -13.38
CA ASP A 254 -27.69 -27.58 -13.69
C ASP A 254 -28.11 -26.32 -14.50
N LEU A 255 -27.32 -25.25 -14.47
CA LEU A 255 -27.50 -24.07 -15.34
C LEU A 255 -27.11 -24.33 -16.81
N LYS A 256 -26.39 -25.42 -17.11
CA LYS A 256 -26.02 -25.83 -18.48
C LYS A 256 -27.18 -26.62 -19.11
N THR A 257 -28.28 -25.95 -19.40
CA THR A 257 -29.37 -26.52 -20.19
C THR A 257 -29.03 -26.50 -21.70
N GLU A 258 -29.57 -27.45 -22.47
CA GLU A 258 -29.28 -27.62 -23.90
C GLU A 258 -29.48 -26.31 -24.68
N GLY A 259 -28.40 -25.79 -25.28
CA GLY A 259 -28.40 -24.57 -26.09
C GLY A 259 -27.72 -23.35 -25.45
N HIS A 260 -27.23 -23.42 -24.20
CA HIS A 260 -26.62 -22.28 -23.51
C HIS A 260 -25.09 -22.34 -23.39
N SER A 261 -24.46 -21.17 -23.22
CA SER A 261 -23.01 -20.95 -23.16
C SER A 261 -22.33 -21.60 -21.95
N THR A 262 -21.10 -22.10 -22.11
CA THR A 262 -20.28 -22.61 -21.00
C THR A 262 -19.99 -21.50 -19.99
N ILE A 263 -20.45 -21.66 -18.74
CA ILE A 263 -20.07 -20.79 -17.63
C ILE A 263 -18.58 -21.03 -17.29
N ARG A 264 -17.80 -19.96 -17.23
CA ARG A 264 -16.39 -19.98 -16.80
C ARG A 264 -16.19 -18.97 -15.67
N GLY A 265 -15.21 -19.23 -14.81
CA GLY A 265 -14.78 -18.26 -13.81
C GLY A 265 -14.37 -16.93 -14.45
N PRO A 266 -14.56 -15.80 -13.75
CA PRO A 266 -14.13 -14.49 -14.24
C PRO A 266 -12.61 -14.48 -14.45
N HIS A 267 -12.17 -13.92 -15.59
CA HIS A 267 -10.73 -13.77 -15.88
C HIS A 267 -10.16 -12.49 -15.25
N PHE A 268 -11.02 -11.50 -15.04
CA PHE A 268 -10.70 -10.25 -14.39
C PHE A 268 -11.97 -9.71 -13.72
N LEU A 269 -11.78 -8.85 -12.72
CA LEU A 269 -12.83 -8.02 -12.15
C LEU A 269 -12.64 -6.59 -12.65
N LYS A 270 -13.68 -5.98 -13.24
CA LYS A 270 -13.67 -4.57 -13.58
C LYS A 270 -14.35 -3.80 -12.46
N VAL A 271 -13.63 -2.85 -11.87
CA VAL A 271 -14.23 -1.90 -10.92
C VAL A 271 -14.65 -0.65 -11.69
N ILE A 272 -15.86 -0.16 -11.43
CA ILE A 272 -16.45 1.02 -12.08
C ILE A 272 -16.89 1.95 -10.96
N CYS A 273 -16.41 3.20 -10.98
CA CYS A 273 -16.97 4.25 -10.15
C CYS A 273 -18.24 4.78 -10.85
N LEU A 274 -19.35 4.82 -10.12
CA LEU A 274 -20.60 5.39 -10.62
C LEU A 274 -20.61 6.86 -10.19
N ASP A 275 -20.52 7.78 -11.15
CA ASP A 275 -20.66 9.22 -10.96
C ASP A 275 -22.12 9.63 -10.67
#